data_AF-A0A2Z4IMD2-F1
#
_entry.id   AF-A0A2Z4IMD2-F1
#
_cell.length_a   1.000
_cell.length_b   1.000
_cell.length_c   1.000
_cell.angle_alpha   90.00
_cell.angle_beta   90.00
_cell.angle_gamma   90.00
#
_symmetry.space_group_name_H-M   'P 1'
#
loop_
_entity.id
_entity.type
_entity.pdbx_description
1 polymer ?
#
loop_
_entity_poly.entity_id
_entity_poly.type
_entity_poly.pdbx_seq_one_letter_code
_entity_poly.pdbx_strand_id
1 'polypeptide(L)'
;MKIRHEKSSLTNTTLKHLLGWVEMCEETITTDSPFKNMEEMGKQFEWWRTEYDRNVSVKDAKDVRITTYGDQIIMMADEHKGEFIQITKVPEHVNP
;
A
#
# COMPACT_ATOMS: atom_id res chain seq x y z
N MET A 1 1.98 3.18 15.15
CA MET A 1 2.64 2.94 13.84
C MET A 1 2.32 4.08 12.88
N LYS A 2 3.18 5.08 12.72
CA LYS A 2 2.98 6.12 11.70
C LYS A 2 3.58 5.64 10.36
N ILE A 3 3.01 6.04 9.23
CA ILE A 3 3.52 5.70 7.88
C ILE A 3 3.74 6.97 7.05
N ARG A 4 4.50 6.83 5.97
CA ARG A 4 4.61 7.77 4.86
C ARG A 4 4.61 6.98 3.56
N HIS A 5 4.23 7.61 2.46
CA HIS A 5 4.32 6.97 1.15
C HIS A 5 5.05 7.81 0.11
N GLU A 6 5.57 7.13 -0.90
CA GLU A 6 6.07 7.70 -2.14
C GLU A 6 5.53 6.88 -3.32
N LYS A 7 5.47 7.48 -4.51
CA LYS A 7 4.88 6.84 -5.69
C LYS A 7 5.51 7.35 -6.98
N SER A 8 5.45 6.52 -8.00
CA SER A 8 5.69 6.93 -9.38
C SER A 8 4.46 7.62 -9.99
N SER A 9 4.53 7.96 -11.28
CA SER A 9 3.33 8.15 -12.09
C SER A 9 2.55 6.84 -12.17
N LEU A 10 1.24 6.89 -11.89
CA LEU A 10 0.37 5.70 -11.88
C LEU A 10 -0.57 5.75 -13.09
N THR A 11 -0.56 4.71 -13.92
CA THR A 11 -1.56 4.53 -14.98
C THR A 11 -2.53 3.40 -14.64
N ASN A 12 -2.05 2.35 -13.97
CA ASN A 12 -2.85 1.23 -13.47
C ASN A 12 -3.96 1.70 -12.50
N THR A 13 -5.20 1.32 -12.80
CA THR A 13 -6.38 1.77 -12.06
C THR A 13 -6.39 1.23 -10.63
N THR A 14 -5.99 -0.02 -10.43
CA THR A 14 -5.90 -0.65 -9.11
C THR A 14 -4.88 0.04 -8.21
N LEU A 15 -3.71 0.42 -8.73
CA LEU A 15 -2.74 1.22 -7.96
C LEU A 15 -3.32 2.59 -7.57
N LYS A 16 -4.05 3.26 -8.46
CA LYS A 16 -4.70 4.55 -8.11
C LYS A 16 -5.69 4.41 -6.95
N HIS A 17 -6.47 3.32 -6.92
CA HIS A 17 -7.38 3.08 -5.80
C HIS A 17 -6.65 2.72 -4.51
N LEU A 18 -5.62 1.88 -4.60
CA LEU A 18 -4.76 1.55 -3.46
C LEU A 18 -4.09 2.80 -2.89
N LEU A 19 -3.63 3.72 -3.74
CA LEU A 19 -3.09 5.01 -3.31
C LEU A 19 -4.08 5.80 -2.45
N GLY A 20 -5.34 5.92 -2.88
CA GLY A 20 -6.36 6.62 -2.08
C GLY A 20 -6.56 5.97 -0.70
N TRP A 21 -6.46 4.65 -0.60
CA TRP A 21 -6.46 3.96 0.69
C TRP A 21 -5.22 4.27 1.54
N VAL A 22 -4.04 4.34 0.91
CA VAL A 22 -2.79 4.69 1.59
C VAL A 22 -2.83 6.11 2.14
N GLU A 23 -3.28 7.08 1.34
CA GLU A 23 -3.44 8.47 1.75
C GLU A 23 -4.40 8.57 2.95
N MET A 24 -5.54 7.87 2.89
CA MET A 24 -6.47 7.79 4.03
C MET A 24 -5.84 7.15 5.27
N CYS A 25 -5.03 6.10 5.12
CA CYS A 25 -4.29 5.50 6.24
C CYS A 25 -3.26 6.47 6.83
N GLU A 26 -2.54 7.21 6.00
CA GLU A 26 -1.55 8.19 6.47
C GLU A 26 -2.21 9.32 7.29
N GLU A 27 -3.41 9.75 6.89
CA GLU A 27 -4.18 10.77 7.62
C GLU A 27 -4.81 10.25 8.91
N THR A 28 -5.27 8.99 8.94
CA THR A 28 -6.04 8.44 10.06
C THR A 28 -5.18 7.75 11.11
N ILE A 29 -4.00 7.24 10.73
CA ILE A 29 -3.09 6.58 11.67
C ILE A 29 -2.26 7.64 12.43
N THR A 30 -2.93 8.38 13.31
CA THR A 30 -2.29 9.39 14.17
C THR A 30 -2.05 8.89 15.59
N THR A 31 -2.89 7.98 16.08
CA THR A 31 -2.89 7.60 17.52
C THR A 31 -3.09 6.10 17.72
N ASP A 32 -4.11 5.51 17.09
CA ASP A 32 -4.38 4.06 17.11
C ASP A 32 -4.32 3.51 15.69
N SER A 33 -3.23 2.82 15.36
CA SER A 33 -3.13 2.14 14.06
C SER A 33 -4.11 0.97 14.03
N PRO A 34 -5.00 0.87 13.01
CA PRO A 34 -5.87 -0.29 12.85
C PRO A 34 -5.07 -1.55 12.48
N PHE A 35 -3.80 -1.38 12.10
CA PHE A 35 -2.87 -2.46 11.79
C PHE A 35 -1.84 -2.60 12.92
N LYS A 36 -1.59 -3.83 13.38
CA LYS A 36 -0.57 -4.13 14.39
C LYS A 36 0.83 -3.89 13.86
N ASN A 37 1.07 -4.15 12.57
CA ASN A 37 2.36 -3.99 11.91
C ASN A 37 2.22 -3.89 10.37
N MET A 38 3.34 -3.67 9.68
CA MET A 38 3.38 -3.55 8.21
C MET A 38 2.96 -4.86 7.51
N GLU A 39 3.20 -6.02 8.12
CA GLU A 39 2.78 -7.30 7.55
C GLU A 39 1.26 -7.45 7.52
N GLU A 40 0.57 -7.07 8.61
CA GLU A 40 -0.89 -7.05 8.65
C GLU A 40 -1.46 -6.05 7.66
N MET A 41 -0.89 -4.84 7.58
CA MET A 41 -1.28 -3.84 6.60
C MET A 41 -1.11 -4.35 5.16
N GLY A 42 0.02 -5.00 4.85
CA GLY A 42 0.27 -5.63 3.54
C GLY A 42 -0.76 -6.71 3.19
N LYS A 43 -1.13 -7.56 4.16
CA LYS A 43 -2.19 -8.58 3.99
C LYS A 43 -3.55 -7.94 3.71
N GLN A 44 -3.87 -6.82 4.36
CA GLN A 44 -5.13 -6.11 4.11
C GLN A 44 -5.18 -5.52 2.70
N PHE A 45 -4.08 -4.95 2.20
CA PHE A 45 -4.04 -4.49 0.81
C PHE A 45 -4.15 -5.63 -0.20
N GLU A 46 -3.53 -6.78 0.07
CA GLU A 46 -3.63 -7.95 -0.80
C GLU A 46 -5.04 -8.53 -0.83
N TRP A 47 -5.70 -8.58 0.33
CA TRP A 47 -7.11 -8.94 0.42
C TRP A 47 -8.00 -7.97 -0.36
N TRP A 48 -7.80 -6.66 -0.18
CA TRP A 48 -8.55 -5.64 -0.91
C TRP A 48 -8.35 -5.75 -2.42
N ARG A 49 -7.10 -5.94 -2.89
CA ARG A 49 -6.76 -6.13 -4.31
C ARG A 49 -7.52 -7.32 -4.89
N THR A 50 -7.55 -8.44 -4.15
CA THR A 50 -8.24 -9.66 -4.56
C THR A 50 -9.75 -9.47 -4.64
N GLU A 51 -10.35 -8.77 -3.67
CA GLU A 51 -11.77 -8.47 -3.68
C GLU A 51 -12.14 -7.47 -4.78
N TYR A 52 -11.28 -6.49 -5.06
CA TYR A 52 -11.46 -5.56 -6.17
C TYR A 52 -11.43 -6.28 -7.53
N ASP A 53 -10.50 -7.22 -7.74
CA ASP A 53 -10.45 -8.09 -8.94
C ASP A 53 -11.75 -8.88 -9.10
N ARG A 54 -12.24 -9.49 -8.02
CA ARG A 54 -13.49 -10.29 -8.03
C ARG A 54 -14.72 -9.47 -8.38
N ASN A 55 -14.88 -8.30 -7.76
CA ASN A 55 -16.11 -7.52 -7.86
C ASN A 55 -16.17 -6.66 -9.13
N VAL A 56 -15.03 -6.16 -9.61
CA VAL A 56 -14.98 -5.21 -10.73
C VAL A 56 -14.43 -5.85 -12.01
N SER A 57 -13.92 -7.10 -11.94
CA SER A 57 -13.31 -7.82 -13.08
C SER A 57 -12.27 -6.99 -13.85
N VAL A 58 -11.53 -6.14 -13.12
CA VAL A 58 -10.53 -5.26 -13.70
C VAL A 58 -9.26 -6.06 -13.89
N LYS A 59 -8.88 -6.29 -15.16
CA LYS A 59 -7.65 -7.02 -15.52
C LYS A 59 -6.42 -6.48 -14.77
N ASP A 60 -6.33 -5.16 -14.64
CA ASP A 60 -5.24 -4.43 -13.98
C ASP A 60 -4.97 -4.87 -12.54
N ALA A 61 -5.95 -5.45 -11.83
CA ALA A 61 -5.80 -5.85 -10.44
C ALA A 61 -4.88 -7.06 -10.25
N LYS A 62 -4.83 -7.96 -11.24
CA LYS A 62 -3.95 -9.13 -11.25
C LYS A 62 -2.49 -8.77 -11.52
N ASP A 63 -2.27 -7.61 -12.14
CA ASP A 63 -0.94 -7.13 -12.48
C ASP A 63 -0.25 -6.47 -11.27
N VAL A 64 -1.02 -6.07 -10.25
CA VAL A 64 -0.47 -5.50 -9.01
C VAL A 64 0.10 -6.60 -8.11
N ARG A 65 1.39 -6.51 -7.81
CA ARG A 65 2.11 -7.30 -6.81
C ARG A 65 2.33 -6.46 -5.56
N ILE A 66 2.04 -7.03 -4.39
CA ILE A 66 2.24 -6.40 -3.09
C ILE A 66 3.30 -7.18 -2.33
N THR A 67 4.43 -6.53 -2.03
CA THR A 67 5.56 -7.12 -1.31
C THR A 67 5.76 -6.38 0.00
N THR A 68 5.89 -7.11 1.10
CA THR A 68 6.26 -6.53 2.40
C THR A 68 7.70 -6.89 2.73
N TYR A 69 8.51 -5.90 3.10
CA TYR A 69 9.91 -6.07 3.48
C TYR A 69 10.22 -5.24 4.72
N GLY A 70 10.27 -5.90 5.89
CA GLY A 70 10.54 -5.23 7.16
C GLY A 70 9.54 -4.11 7.44
N ASP A 71 10.04 -2.87 7.44
CA ASP A 71 9.27 -1.65 7.68
C ASP A 71 8.67 -1.03 6.40
N GLN A 72 8.67 -1.77 5.28
CA GLN A 72 8.19 -1.29 3.99
C GLN A 72 7.14 -2.20 3.37
N ILE A 73 6.21 -1.60 2.63
CA ILE A 73 5.33 -2.28 1.66
C ILE A 73 5.56 -1.64 0.30
N ILE A 74 5.77 -2.45 -0.72
CA ILE A 74 5.93 -2.02 -2.11
C ILE A 74 4.81 -2.66 -2.93
N MET A 75 4.00 -1.83 -3.58
CA MET A 75 2.97 -2.23 -4.53
C MET A 75 3.43 -1.85 -5.93
N MET A 76 3.42 -2.80 -6.87
CA MET A 76 3.94 -2.57 -8.23
C MET A 76 3.06 -3.27 -9.26
N ALA A 77 2.68 -2.58 -10.34
CA ALA A 77 1.84 -3.12 -11.41
C ALA A 77 2.61 -3.52 -12.68
N ASP A 78 3.70 -2.82 -12.97
CA ASP A 78 4.49 -3.00 -14.19
C ASP A 78 5.96 -2.69 -13.89
N GLU A 79 6.79 -3.75 -13.84
CA GLU A 79 8.22 -3.66 -13.57
C GLU A 79 8.98 -2.91 -14.68
N HIS A 80 8.46 -2.87 -15.91
CA HIS A 80 9.09 -2.17 -17.03
C HIS A 80 8.79 -0.67 -17.01
N LYS A 81 7.58 -0.28 -16.60
CA LYS A 81 7.21 1.12 -16.45
C LYS A 81 7.64 1.72 -15.11
N GLY A 82 8.02 0.87 -14.15
CA GLY A 82 8.32 1.29 -12.79
C GLY A 82 7.10 1.94 -12.13
N GLU A 83 5.91 1.38 -12.35
CA GLU A 83 4.69 1.87 -11.70
C GLU A 83 4.59 1.31 -10.29
N PHE A 84 4.81 2.16 -9.28
CA PHE A 84 4.87 1.72 -7.88
C PHE A 84 4.26 2.70 -6.87
N ILE A 85 3.88 2.14 -5.72
CA ILE A 85 3.63 2.82 -4.45
C ILE A 85 4.52 2.15 -3.41
N GLN A 86 5.30 2.94 -2.67
CA GLN A 86 6.11 2.46 -1.57
C GLN A 86 5.63 3.14 -0.28
N ILE A 87 5.29 2.32 0.72
CA ILE A 87 4.89 2.75 2.06
C ILE A 87 6.04 2.41 3.00
N THR A 88 6.44 3.36 3.84
CA THR A 88 7.46 3.16 4.86
C THR A 88 6.90 3.50 6.23
N LYS A 89 7.10 2.62 7.21
CA LYS A 89 6.86 2.92 8.61
C LYS A 89 7.79 4.04 9.07
N VAL A 90 7.23 5.10 9.63
CA VAL A 90 8.01 6.18 10.26
C VAL A 90 8.54 5.66 11.60
N PRO A 91 9.86 5.73 11.84
CA PRO A 91 10.42 5.34 13.13
C PRO A 91 9.79 6.17 14.24
N GLU A 92 9.25 5.49 15.26
CA GLU A 92 8.90 6.15 16.52
C GLU A 92 10.22 6.64 17.10
N HIS A 93 10.46 7.96 17.08
CA HIS A 93 11.67 8.52 17.67
C HIS A 93 11.74 8.05 19.12
N VAL A 94 12.77 7.27 19.45
CA VAL A 94 13.22 7.12 20.82
C VAL A 94 13.77 8.50 21.17
N ASN A 95 13.00 9.29 21.91
CA ASN A 95 13.54 10.50 22.53
C ASN A 95 14.78 10.06 23.35
N PRO A 96 15.95 10.68 23.17
CA PRO A 96 17.10 10.45 24.02
C PRO A 96 16.83 10.87 25.47
#